data_AF-A0A8B8HRJ4-F1
#
_entry.id   AF-A0A8B8HRJ4-F1
#
_cell.length_a   1.000
_cell.length_b   1.000
_cell.length_c   1.000
_cell.angle_alpha   90.00
_cell.angle_beta   90.00
_cell.angle_gamma   90.00
#
_symmetry.space_group_name_H-M   'P 1'
#
loop_
_entity.id
_entity.type
_entity.pdbx_description
1 polymer ?
#
loop_
_entity_poly.entity_id
_entity_poly.type
_entity_poly.pdbx_seq_one_letter_code
_entity_poly.pdbx_strand_id
1 'polypeptide(L)'
;MGKHTEWRNMVKKERRRRIRTLKAKEIESSLEYQNWCKEQEALELLEAEQIEKSNKIENDKWVQAEQVALEEWKKIQIKNESLLQKKLQQQAKLKLEWELEKQKREREAERLKEIEEENRKRQEIFMNNLEKFLNGDLMEPPKELLILYESKPNCEPCPFFTKTACCRFGDECSRNHKYPGISKILLAANMFGHFGLENANYNEYDTDIMLEYEDTDTYKDFKDFFLDILPEFQKFGKVVQLKVCNNYEKHLRGNTYIEYADIRSAVQAYRALHSRWYGGKQLSLQFCHLLSWNYAICGLQSSKRCPKGRACNFLHVFKNPVKLHEENRHSERPRSTPSRSWRWSESPERPVTKDKEMEKHSRRSSDSKHRRHRYHRSSSYRKRNG
;
A
#
# COMPACT_ATOMS: atom_id res chain seq x y z
N MET A 1 -112.89 -69.78 53.12
CA MET A 1 -112.27 -71.10 53.41
C MET A 1 -110.83 -71.18 52.86
N GLY A 2 -109.89 -70.33 53.31
CA GLY A 2 -108.55 -70.21 52.68
C GLY A 2 -107.33 -70.56 53.55
N LYS A 3 -107.45 -70.63 54.88
CA LYS A 3 -106.29 -70.75 55.79
C LYS A 3 -105.69 -72.16 55.91
N HIS A 4 -106.43 -73.21 55.55
CA HIS A 4 -106.01 -74.60 55.77
C HIS A 4 -105.20 -75.20 54.58
N THR A 5 -105.48 -74.75 53.35
CA THR A 5 -104.74 -75.15 52.14
C THR A 5 -103.34 -74.52 52.10
N GLU A 6 -103.22 -73.26 52.50
CA GLU A 6 -101.93 -72.55 52.62
C GLU A 6 -101.02 -73.19 53.67
N TRP A 7 -101.56 -73.55 54.85
CA TRP A 7 -100.84 -74.26 55.89
C TRP A 7 -100.33 -75.63 55.40
N ARG A 8 -101.17 -76.40 54.68
CA ARG A 8 -100.76 -77.69 54.08
C ARG A 8 -99.64 -77.52 53.04
N ASN A 9 -99.66 -76.45 52.26
CA ASN A 9 -98.60 -76.17 51.28
C ASN A 9 -97.28 -75.76 51.95
N MET A 10 -97.33 -74.98 53.03
CA MET A 10 -96.14 -74.67 53.84
C MET A 10 -95.55 -75.92 54.49
N VAL A 11 -96.37 -76.78 55.09
CA VAL A 11 -95.92 -78.04 55.69
C VAL A 11 -95.31 -78.97 54.62
N LYS A 12 -95.90 -79.05 53.43
CA LYS A 12 -95.31 -79.80 52.30
C LYS A 12 -93.97 -79.20 51.84
N LYS A 13 -93.85 -77.87 51.79
CA LYS A 13 -92.60 -77.17 51.40
C LYS A 13 -91.50 -77.41 52.44
N GLU A 14 -91.82 -77.29 53.73
CA GLU A 14 -90.90 -77.63 54.81
C GLU A 14 -90.49 -79.09 54.79
N ARG A 15 -91.44 -80.02 54.56
CA ARG A 15 -91.13 -81.44 54.43
C ARG A 15 -90.18 -81.70 53.26
N ARG A 16 -90.40 -81.08 52.09
CA ARG A 16 -89.47 -81.17 50.94
C ARG A 16 -88.11 -80.53 51.21
N ARG A 17 -88.06 -79.45 52.00
CA ARG A 17 -86.80 -78.84 52.43
C ARG A 17 -86.06 -79.79 53.37
N ARG A 18 -86.73 -80.34 54.39
CA ARG A 18 -86.16 -81.34 55.30
C ARG A 18 -85.67 -82.59 54.58
N ILE A 19 -86.45 -83.12 53.63
CA ILE A 19 -86.03 -84.27 52.82
C ILE A 19 -84.81 -83.91 51.95
N ARG A 20 -84.76 -82.72 51.33
CA ARG A 20 -83.58 -82.28 50.56
C ARG A 20 -82.35 -82.06 51.44
N THR A 21 -82.51 -81.49 52.62
CA THR A 21 -81.40 -81.30 53.55
C THR A 21 -80.94 -82.62 54.16
N LEU A 22 -81.84 -83.57 54.42
CA LEU A 22 -81.49 -84.91 54.88
C LEU A 22 -80.77 -85.69 53.77
N LYS A 23 -81.25 -85.63 52.52
CA LYS A 23 -80.55 -86.22 51.38
C LYS A 23 -79.20 -85.57 51.09
N ALA A 24 -79.09 -84.24 51.20
CA ALA A 24 -77.81 -83.55 51.08
C ALA A 24 -76.84 -83.98 52.19
N LYS A 25 -77.32 -84.11 53.43
CA LYS A 25 -76.53 -84.66 54.54
C LYS A 25 -76.17 -86.13 54.35
N GLU A 26 -77.03 -86.95 53.76
CA GLU A 26 -76.72 -88.35 53.41
C GLU A 26 -75.67 -88.42 52.30
N ILE A 27 -75.71 -87.53 51.31
CA ILE A 27 -74.70 -87.41 50.25
C ILE A 27 -73.38 -86.88 50.83
N GLU A 28 -73.42 -85.87 51.71
CA GLU A 28 -72.24 -85.32 52.41
C GLU A 28 -71.63 -86.33 53.39
N SER A 29 -72.46 -87.18 54.00
CA SER A 29 -72.04 -88.29 54.84
C SER A 29 -71.66 -89.54 54.04
N SER A 30 -71.83 -89.53 52.72
CA SER A 30 -71.41 -90.63 51.85
C SER A 30 -69.89 -90.66 51.77
N LEU A 31 -69.32 -91.85 51.90
CA LEU A 31 -67.88 -92.07 51.85
C LEU A 31 -67.26 -91.58 50.52
N GLU A 32 -68.00 -91.68 49.41
CA GLU A 32 -67.57 -91.19 48.09
C GLU A 32 -67.42 -89.67 48.03
N TYR A 33 -68.33 -88.90 48.64
CA TYR A 33 -68.25 -87.44 48.66
C TYR A 33 -67.11 -86.95 49.55
N GLN A 34 -66.92 -87.60 50.71
CA GLN A 34 -65.78 -87.29 51.59
C GLN A 34 -64.43 -87.61 50.94
N ASN A 35 -64.37 -88.69 50.16
CA ASN A 35 -63.16 -89.02 49.39
C ASN A 35 -62.94 -88.03 48.25
N TRP A 36 -63.98 -87.60 47.53
CA TRP A 36 -63.88 -86.57 46.50
C TRP A 36 -63.42 -85.22 47.06
N CYS A 37 -63.94 -84.79 48.23
CA CYS A 37 -63.48 -83.57 48.90
C CYS A 37 -61.99 -83.68 49.29
N LYS A 38 -61.55 -84.81 49.86
CA LYS A 38 -60.14 -85.03 50.18
C LYS A 38 -59.24 -85.06 48.95
N GLU A 39 -59.71 -85.63 47.86
CA GLU A 39 -58.99 -85.64 46.57
C GLU A 39 -58.89 -84.22 46.00
N GLN A 40 -59.94 -83.41 46.14
CA GLN A 40 -59.95 -82.03 45.68
C GLN A 40 -59.08 -81.11 46.53
N GLU A 41 -59.13 -81.25 47.86
CA GLU A 41 -58.20 -80.58 48.78
C GLU A 41 -56.74 -80.96 48.49
N ALA A 42 -56.47 -82.23 48.15
CA ALA A 42 -55.13 -82.68 47.76
C ALA A 42 -54.67 -82.07 46.42
N LEU A 43 -55.58 -81.92 45.45
CA LEU A 43 -55.29 -81.26 44.16
C LEU A 43 -55.04 -79.75 44.34
N GLU A 44 -55.86 -79.07 45.14
CA GLU A 44 -55.69 -77.65 45.47
C GLU A 44 -54.37 -77.40 46.22
N LEU A 45 -53.97 -78.29 47.12
CA LEU A 45 -52.69 -78.21 47.82
C LEU A 45 -51.52 -78.35 46.84
N LEU A 46 -51.60 -79.29 45.90
CA LEU A 46 -50.58 -79.47 44.86
C LEU A 46 -50.49 -78.28 43.92
N GLU A 47 -51.62 -77.70 43.53
CA GLU A 47 -51.67 -76.49 42.70
C GLU A 47 -51.06 -75.29 43.45
N ALA A 48 -51.41 -75.10 44.73
CA ALA A 48 -50.83 -74.06 45.57
C ALA A 48 -49.31 -74.23 45.71
N GLU A 49 -48.81 -75.45 45.90
CA GLU A 49 -47.37 -75.74 45.94
C GLU A 49 -46.68 -75.45 44.60
N GLN A 50 -47.33 -75.73 43.47
CA GLN A 50 -46.80 -75.40 42.15
C GLN A 50 -46.71 -73.89 41.92
N ILE A 51 -47.75 -73.15 42.31
CA ILE A 51 -47.79 -71.68 42.27
C ILE A 51 -46.71 -71.09 43.18
N GLU A 52 -46.53 -71.64 44.39
CA GLU A 52 -45.49 -71.16 45.31
C GLU A 52 -44.09 -71.40 44.71
N LYS A 53 -43.87 -72.55 44.07
CA LYS A 53 -42.61 -72.84 43.36
C LYS A 53 -42.40 -71.91 42.17
N SER A 54 -43.42 -71.63 41.35
CA SER A 54 -43.30 -70.68 40.23
C SER A 54 -43.02 -69.27 40.71
N ASN A 55 -43.72 -68.81 41.74
CA ASN A 55 -43.52 -67.49 42.33
C ASN A 55 -42.11 -67.34 42.92
N LYS A 56 -41.58 -68.38 43.58
CA LYS A 56 -40.18 -68.39 44.05
C LYS A 56 -39.21 -68.23 42.90
N ILE A 57 -39.39 -68.99 41.82
CA ILE A 57 -38.52 -68.90 40.62
C ILE A 57 -38.60 -67.51 39.97
N GLU A 58 -39.80 -66.93 39.86
CA GLU A 58 -39.97 -65.59 39.28
C GLU A 58 -39.39 -64.49 40.17
N ASN A 59 -39.59 -64.59 41.48
CA ASN A 59 -39.00 -63.67 42.44
C ASN A 59 -37.47 -63.73 42.41
N ASP A 60 -36.88 -64.92 42.35
CA ASP A 60 -35.42 -65.08 42.22
C ASP A 60 -34.90 -64.46 40.91
N LYS A 61 -35.62 -64.64 39.80
CA LYS A 61 -35.29 -63.97 38.53
C LYS A 61 -35.37 -62.45 38.65
N TRP A 62 -36.39 -61.93 39.34
CA TRP A 62 -36.57 -60.49 39.54
C TRP A 62 -35.44 -59.90 40.40
N VAL A 63 -35.08 -60.57 41.50
CA VAL A 63 -33.96 -60.15 42.36
C VAL A 63 -32.63 -60.16 41.60
N GLN A 64 -32.37 -61.18 40.77
CA GLN A 64 -31.18 -61.22 39.92
C GLN A 64 -31.16 -60.07 38.89
N ALA A 65 -32.28 -59.78 38.26
CA ALA A 65 -32.40 -58.66 37.32
C ALA A 65 -32.18 -57.30 38.02
N GLU A 66 -32.71 -57.13 39.24
CA GLU A 66 -32.50 -55.93 40.04
C GLU A 66 -31.03 -55.73 40.42
N GLN A 67 -30.34 -56.81 40.81
CA GLN A 67 -28.90 -56.76 41.11
C GLN A 67 -28.09 -56.30 39.89
N VAL A 68 -28.35 -56.87 38.71
CA VAL A 68 -27.70 -56.46 37.46
C VAL A 68 -27.99 -54.99 37.14
N ALA A 69 -29.25 -54.56 37.27
CA ALA A 69 -29.64 -53.18 37.03
C ALA A 69 -28.93 -52.19 37.99
N LEU A 70 -28.78 -52.54 39.27
CA LEU A 70 -28.06 -51.73 40.25
C LEU A 70 -26.56 -51.63 39.93
N GLU A 71 -25.94 -52.72 39.48
CA GLU A 71 -24.53 -52.72 39.06
C GLU A 71 -24.30 -51.87 37.81
N GLU A 72 -25.17 -51.98 36.81
CA GLU A 72 -25.13 -51.17 35.60
C GLU A 72 -25.34 -49.69 35.92
N TRP A 73 -26.31 -49.38 36.78
CA TRP A 73 -26.55 -48.02 37.23
C TRP A 73 -25.32 -47.44 37.94
N LYS A 74 -24.67 -48.20 38.84
CA LYS A 74 -23.40 -47.78 39.48
C LYS A 74 -22.30 -47.52 38.45
N LYS A 75 -22.14 -48.39 37.44
CA LYS A 75 -21.15 -48.19 36.36
C LYS A 75 -21.45 -46.91 35.56
N ILE A 76 -22.72 -46.61 35.31
CA ILE A 76 -23.15 -45.39 34.62
C ILE A 76 -22.85 -44.15 35.48
N GLN A 77 -23.09 -44.19 36.79
CA GLN A 77 -22.77 -43.07 37.69
C GLN A 77 -21.28 -42.75 37.67
N ILE A 78 -20.41 -43.76 37.84
CA ILE A 78 -18.94 -43.56 37.81
C ILE A 78 -18.49 -42.98 36.45
N LYS A 79 -19.05 -43.49 35.34
CA LYS A 79 -18.76 -42.94 34.00
C LYS A 79 -19.20 -41.49 33.87
N ASN A 80 -20.39 -41.14 34.36
CA ASN A 80 -20.92 -39.78 34.33
C ASN A 80 -20.07 -38.82 35.16
N GLU A 81 -19.66 -39.22 36.36
CA GLU A 81 -18.75 -38.45 37.21
C GLU A 81 -17.39 -38.23 36.52
N SER A 82 -16.81 -39.28 35.92
CA SER A 82 -15.55 -39.16 35.16
C SER A 82 -15.69 -38.21 33.97
N LEU A 83 -16.80 -38.26 33.23
CA LEU A 83 -17.08 -37.34 32.13
C LEU A 83 -17.24 -35.90 32.61
N LEU A 84 -17.93 -35.69 33.74
CA LEU A 84 -18.10 -34.38 34.35
C LEU A 84 -16.75 -33.81 34.79
N GLN A 85 -15.91 -34.61 35.44
CA GLN A 85 -14.56 -34.21 35.83
C GLN A 85 -13.71 -33.81 34.61
N LYS A 86 -13.75 -34.59 33.53
CA LYS A 86 -13.04 -34.26 32.27
C LYS A 86 -13.53 -32.94 31.67
N LYS A 87 -14.85 -32.71 31.65
CA LYS A 87 -15.42 -31.43 31.19
C LYS A 87 -14.96 -30.25 32.03
N LEU A 88 -14.97 -30.38 33.35
CA LEU A 88 -14.49 -29.35 34.28
C LEU A 88 -13.00 -29.05 34.07
N GLN A 89 -12.17 -30.09 33.90
CA GLN A 89 -10.75 -29.93 33.61
C GLN A 89 -10.51 -29.22 32.27
N GLN A 90 -11.26 -29.57 31.22
CA GLN A 90 -11.17 -28.89 29.93
C GLN A 90 -11.60 -27.43 30.03
N GLN A 91 -12.70 -27.13 30.73
CA GLN A 91 -13.15 -25.76 30.96
C GLN A 91 -12.11 -24.94 31.74
N ALA A 92 -11.49 -25.52 32.77
CA ALA A 92 -10.43 -24.88 33.53
C ALA A 92 -9.19 -24.58 32.67
N LYS A 93 -8.79 -25.50 31.80
CA LYS A 93 -7.68 -25.29 30.84
C LYS A 93 -7.98 -24.16 29.86
N LEU A 94 -9.16 -24.18 29.23
CA LEU A 94 -9.59 -23.14 28.29
C LEU A 94 -9.64 -21.76 28.96
N LYS A 95 -10.13 -21.70 30.20
CA LYS A 95 -10.17 -20.45 30.97
C LYS A 95 -8.76 -19.90 31.25
N LEU A 96 -7.83 -20.78 31.64
CA LEU A 96 -6.44 -20.40 31.92
C LEU A 96 -5.71 -19.94 30.64
N GLU A 97 -5.92 -20.63 29.52
CA GLU A 97 -5.39 -20.22 28.21
C GLU A 97 -5.93 -18.84 27.80
N TRP A 98 -7.24 -18.62 27.96
CA TRP A 98 -7.87 -17.33 27.65
C TRP A 98 -7.34 -16.20 28.52
N GLU A 99 -7.15 -16.44 29.83
CA GLU A 99 -6.56 -15.46 30.75
C GLU A 99 -5.11 -15.11 30.38
N LEU A 100 -4.29 -16.10 30.03
CA LEU A 100 -2.91 -15.88 29.55
C LEU A 100 -2.87 -15.09 28.25
N GLU A 101 -3.75 -15.41 27.30
CA GLU A 101 -3.81 -14.72 26.01
C GLU A 101 -4.28 -13.27 26.17
N LYS A 102 -5.26 -13.04 27.07
CA LYS A 102 -5.69 -11.69 27.45
C LYS A 102 -4.52 -10.87 28.02
N GLN A 103 -3.73 -11.44 28.95
CA GLN A 103 -2.55 -10.77 29.50
C GLN A 103 -1.46 -10.50 28.47
N LYS A 104 -1.26 -11.38 27.47
CA LYS A 104 -0.33 -11.10 26.37
C LYS A 104 -0.83 -9.93 25.52
N ARG A 105 -2.12 -9.94 25.16
CA ARG A 105 -2.74 -8.87 24.37
C ARG A 105 -2.71 -7.52 25.07
N GLU A 106 -2.95 -7.49 26.37
CA GLU A 106 -2.85 -6.27 27.18
C GLU A 106 -1.41 -5.72 27.20
N ARG A 107 -0.40 -6.58 27.41
CA ARG A 107 1.02 -6.18 27.34
C ARG A 107 1.44 -5.69 25.96
N GLU A 108 0.95 -6.33 24.90
CA GLU A 108 1.27 -5.94 23.52
C GLU A 108 0.59 -4.62 23.15
N ALA A 109 -0.66 -4.41 23.58
CA ALA A 109 -1.38 -3.15 23.43
C ALA A 109 -0.72 -2.01 24.23
N GLU A 110 -0.21 -2.29 25.43
CA GLU A 110 0.54 -1.31 26.24
C GLU A 110 1.84 -0.89 25.54
N ARG A 111 2.63 -1.85 25.04
CA ARG A 111 3.84 -1.57 24.24
C ARG A 111 3.55 -0.72 23.01
N LEU A 112 2.46 -1.01 22.29
CA LEU A 112 2.07 -0.23 21.12
C LEU A 112 1.69 1.21 21.51
N LYS A 113 0.99 1.40 22.62
CA LYS A 113 0.68 2.73 23.16
C LYS A 113 1.94 3.47 23.57
N GLU A 114 2.90 2.83 24.23
CA GLU A 114 4.18 3.46 24.59
C GLU A 114 4.94 3.96 23.36
N ILE A 115 5.02 3.14 22.31
CA ILE A 115 5.65 3.52 21.03
C ILE A 115 4.90 4.69 20.39
N GLU A 116 3.57 4.67 20.38
CA GLU A 116 2.74 5.74 19.85
C GLU A 116 2.94 7.06 20.62
N GLU A 117 2.97 7.00 21.96
CA GLU A 117 3.23 8.16 22.80
C GLU A 117 4.66 8.71 22.64
N GLU A 118 5.66 7.84 22.51
CA GLU A 118 7.02 8.25 22.24
C GLU A 118 7.12 8.94 20.88
N ASN A 119 6.48 8.39 19.85
CA ASN A 119 6.40 9.02 18.54
C ASN A 119 5.66 10.36 18.58
N ARG A 120 4.57 10.47 19.35
CA ARG A 120 3.85 11.74 19.56
C ARG A 120 4.73 12.77 20.23
N LYS A 121 5.43 12.41 21.32
CA LYS A 121 6.37 13.31 22.02
C LYS A 121 7.51 13.74 21.10
N ARG A 122 8.08 12.82 20.31
CA ARG A 122 9.11 13.13 19.31
C ARG A 122 8.58 14.11 18.26
N GLN A 123 7.37 13.91 17.77
CA GLN A 123 6.71 14.83 16.84
C GLN A 123 6.45 16.21 17.47
N GLU A 124 5.99 16.28 18.72
CA GLU A 124 5.78 17.54 19.43
C GLU A 124 7.08 18.32 19.64
N ILE A 125 8.15 17.64 20.08
CA ILE A 125 9.49 18.23 20.22
C ILE A 125 9.97 18.75 18.87
N PHE A 126 9.80 17.96 17.81
CA PHE A 126 10.16 18.35 16.45
C PHE A 126 9.38 19.59 15.98
N MET A 127 8.05 19.62 16.16
CA MET A 127 7.22 20.75 15.77
C MET A 127 7.57 22.02 16.56
N ASN A 128 7.83 21.90 17.86
CA ASN A 128 8.26 23.02 18.69
C ASN A 128 9.64 23.56 18.25
N ASN A 129 10.60 22.67 17.97
CA ASN A 129 11.90 23.05 17.43
C ASN A 129 11.79 23.72 16.05
N LEU A 130 10.90 23.24 15.19
CA LEU A 130 10.60 23.85 13.90
C LEU A 130 10.00 25.25 14.08
N GLU A 131 9.06 25.45 15.00
CA GLU A 131 8.46 26.76 15.28
C GLU A 131 9.50 27.75 15.83
N LYS A 132 10.35 27.33 16.76
CA LYS A 132 11.49 28.13 17.24
C LYS A 132 12.45 28.52 16.11
N PHE A 133 12.70 27.60 15.18
CA PHE A 133 13.53 27.89 14.00
C PHE A 133 12.87 28.92 13.05
N LEU A 134 11.56 28.80 12.84
CA LEU A 134 10.79 29.74 12.00
C LEU A 134 10.71 31.14 12.64
N ASN A 135 10.55 31.21 13.97
CA ASN A 135 10.51 32.48 14.71
C ASN A 135 11.88 33.17 14.81
N GLY A 136 12.97 32.46 14.47
CA GLY A 136 14.33 33.01 14.44
C GLY A 136 15.12 32.82 15.74
N ASP A 137 14.58 32.13 16.74
CA ASP A 137 15.26 31.84 18.01
C ASP A 137 16.39 30.81 17.85
N LEU A 138 16.29 29.94 16.84
CA LEU A 138 17.31 28.96 16.47
C LEU A 138 17.94 29.30 15.12
N MET A 139 19.28 29.31 15.07
CA MET A 139 20.04 29.56 13.84
C MET A 139 20.17 28.32 12.96
N GLU A 140 20.28 27.14 13.57
CA GLU A 140 20.42 25.88 12.84
C GLU A 140 19.06 25.18 12.67
N PRO A 141 18.74 24.67 11.47
CA PRO A 141 17.52 23.91 11.25
C PRO A 141 17.57 22.56 12.00
N PRO A 142 16.41 22.05 12.47
CA PRO A 142 16.30 20.70 13.05
C PRO A 142 16.97 19.64 12.19
N LYS A 143 17.75 18.74 12.82
CA LYS A 143 18.54 17.71 12.13
C LYS A 143 17.68 16.77 11.29
N GLU A 144 16.46 16.51 11.73
CA GLU A 144 15.47 15.67 11.05
C GLU A 144 15.10 16.25 9.68
N LEU A 145 15.21 17.57 9.50
CA LEU A 145 14.93 18.24 8.23
C LEU A 145 16.17 18.32 7.31
N LEU A 146 17.36 18.03 7.83
CA LEU A 146 18.58 17.96 7.03
C LEU A 146 18.79 16.57 6.41
N ILE A 147 17.90 15.62 6.69
CA ILE A 147 17.96 14.27 6.12
C ILE A 147 17.81 14.39 4.61
N LEU A 148 18.88 14.02 3.91
CA LEU A 148 18.92 13.95 2.47
C LEU A 148 18.40 12.57 2.04
N TYR A 149 17.44 12.55 1.12
CA TYR A 149 16.94 11.31 0.55
C TYR A 149 17.73 10.98 -0.73
N GLU A 150 18.28 9.77 -0.79
CA GLU A 150 19.03 9.29 -1.96
C GLU A 150 18.25 8.16 -2.63
N SER A 151 17.98 8.30 -3.93
CA SER A 151 17.26 7.24 -4.67
C SER A 151 18.12 5.97 -4.80
N LYS A 152 19.43 6.11 -5.02
CA LYS A 152 20.37 5.00 -5.24
C LYS A 152 21.75 5.33 -4.65
N PRO A 153 21.98 5.13 -3.34
CA PRO A 153 23.15 5.65 -2.65
C PRO A 153 24.50 5.14 -3.17
N ASN A 154 24.53 3.92 -3.71
CA ASN A 154 25.75 3.27 -4.22
C ASN A 154 26.08 3.61 -5.68
N CYS A 155 25.29 4.46 -6.34
CA CYS A 155 25.49 4.82 -7.74
C CYS A 155 26.06 6.24 -7.87
N GLU A 156 26.72 6.51 -9.00
CA GLU A 156 27.18 7.87 -9.31
C GLU A 156 26.01 8.86 -9.37
N PRO A 157 26.21 10.13 -8.96
CA PRO A 157 25.17 11.14 -9.02
C PRO A 157 24.74 11.43 -10.46
N CYS A 158 23.43 11.57 -10.68
CA CYS A 158 22.90 11.89 -11.99
C CYS A 158 23.32 13.32 -12.39
N PRO A 159 23.98 13.50 -13.54
CA PRO A 159 24.45 14.82 -13.98
C PRO A 159 23.29 15.75 -14.38
N PHE A 160 22.17 15.20 -14.83
CA PHE A 160 20.97 16.00 -15.12
C PHE A 160 20.33 16.48 -13.83
N PHE A 161 20.03 15.56 -12.91
CA PHE A 161 19.44 15.90 -11.61
C PHE A 161 20.30 16.87 -10.80
N THR A 162 21.62 16.68 -10.77
CA THR A 162 22.53 17.59 -10.04
C THR A 162 22.52 19.02 -10.62
N LYS A 163 22.21 19.17 -11.92
CA LYS A 163 22.21 20.47 -12.61
C LYS A 163 20.85 21.13 -12.65
N THR A 164 19.77 20.38 -12.84
CA THR A 164 18.42 20.90 -13.05
C THR A 164 17.44 20.51 -11.95
N ALA A 165 17.85 19.69 -10.98
CA ALA A 165 16.99 19.07 -9.96
C ALA A 165 15.83 18.23 -10.53
N CYS A 166 15.87 17.91 -11.83
CA CYS A 166 14.87 17.10 -12.51
C CYS A 166 15.55 16.13 -13.48
N CYS A 167 15.04 14.90 -13.56
CA CYS A 167 15.54 13.87 -14.45
C CYS A 167 14.38 13.27 -15.24
N ARG A 168 14.59 13.00 -16.54
CA ARG A 168 13.58 12.34 -17.38
C ARG A 168 13.11 11.00 -16.82
N PHE A 169 13.99 10.28 -16.12
CA PHE A 169 13.72 8.95 -15.59
C PHE A 169 13.18 8.95 -14.16
N GLY A 170 13.06 10.10 -13.50
CA GLY A 170 12.58 10.18 -12.11
C GLY A 170 13.32 9.20 -11.18
N ASP A 171 12.59 8.46 -10.36
CA ASP A 171 13.17 7.49 -9.42
C ASP A 171 13.71 6.21 -10.07
N GLU A 172 13.28 5.92 -11.31
CA GLU A 172 13.74 4.76 -12.07
C GLU A 172 15.13 4.97 -12.69
N CYS A 173 15.70 6.18 -12.57
CA CYS A 173 17.01 6.50 -13.12
C CYS A 173 18.09 5.52 -12.64
N SER A 174 19.00 5.12 -13.51
CA SER A 174 20.13 4.24 -13.16
C SER A 174 21.16 4.91 -12.22
N ARG A 175 21.09 6.23 -12.09
CA ARG A 175 22.02 7.06 -11.31
C ARG A 175 21.36 7.57 -10.04
N ASN A 176 22.18 8.00 -9.08
CA ASN A 176 21.71 8.50 -7.80
C ASN A 176 21.10 9.91 -7.93
N HIS A 177 19.92 10.12 -7.36
CA HIS A 177 19.28 11.41 -7.16
C HIS A 177 19.31 11.76 -5.68
N LYS A 178 19.88 12.93 -5.37
CA LYS A 178 20.08 13.41 -4.00
C LYS A 178 19.10 14.54 -3.70
N TYR A 179 17.99 14.22 -3.05
CA TYR A 179 16.95 15.16 -2.70
C TYR A 179 17.27 15.81 -1.35
N PRO A 180 17.59 17.10 -1.30
CA PRO A 180 17.87 17.77 -0.04
C PRO A 180 16.60 17.84 0.82
N GLY A 181 16.71 17.61 2.14
CA GLY A 181 15.58 17.74 3.05
C GLY A 181 15.07 19.17 3.16
N ILE A 182 15.98 20.14 3.34
CA ILE A 182 15.71 21.58 3.22
C ILE A 182 16.71 22.22 2.27
N SER A 183 16.24 23.20 1.50
CA SER A 183 17.09 24.11 0.73
C SER A 183 16.45 25.50 0.62
N LYS A 184 17.21 26.45 0.04
CA LYS A 184 16.71 27.79 -0.31
C LYS A 184 15.79 27.80 -1.54
N ILE A 185 15.83 26.74 -2.35
CA ILE A 185 15.17 26.68 -3.66
C ILE A 185 14.02 25.68 -3.58
N LEU A 186 12.81 26.17 -3.83
CA LEU A 186 11.61 25.36 -3.98
C LEU A 186 11.34 25.09 -5.47
N LEU A 187 10.98 23.86 -5.78
CA LEU A 187 10.47 23.45 -7.08
C LEU A 187 8.99 23.16 -6.95
N ALA A 188 8.16 23.90 -7.70
CA ALA A 188 6.77 23.56 -7.95
C ALA A 188 6.67 22.85 -9.31
N ALA A 189 6.46 21.53 -9.28
CA ALA A 189 6.39 20.73 -10.49
C ALA A 189 5.11 21.02 -11.27
N ASN A 190 5.22 21.28 -12.58
CA ASN A 190 4.10 21.50 -13.50
C ASN A 190 3.06 22.53 -13.01
N MET A 191 3.51 23.59 -12.33
CA MET A 191 2.65 24.63 -11.79
C MET A 191 2.08 25.52 -12.91
N PHE A 192 2.90 25.85 -13.92
CA PHE A 192 2.45 26.58 -15.09
C PHE A 192 1.89 25.62 -16.13
N GLY A 193 0.56 25.56 -16.23
CA GLY A 193 -0.13 24.86 -17.30
C GLY A 193 -0.49 25.83 -18.41
N HIS A 194 -0.05 25.54 -19.63
CA HIS A 194 -0.55 26.20 -20.82
C HIS A 194 -0.76 25.16 -21.92
N PHE A 195 -1.79 25.36 -22.73
CA PHE A 195 -2.20 24.46 -23.79
C PHE A 195 -1.07 24.22 -24.82
N GLY A 196 -0.40 25.30 -25.24
CA GLY A 196 0.79 25.25 -26.11
C GLY A 196 2.01 24.52 -25.53
N LEU A 197 2.03 24.22 -24.23
CA LEU A 197 3.04 23.37 -23.60
C LEU A 197 2.56 21.90 -23.50
N GLU A 198 1.25 21.68 -23.40
CA GLU A 198 0.58 20.40 -23.07
C GLU A 198 0.69 19.35 -24.19
N ASN A 199 0.75 19.83 -25.42
CA ASN A 199 0.73 19.00 -26.62
C ASN A 199 2.14 18.52 -27.02
N ALA A 200 2.81 17.80 -26.11
CA ALA A 200 4.07 17.12 -26.40
C ALA A 200 3.89 15.79 -27.17
N ASN A 201 2.68 15.23 -27.19
CA ASN A 201 2.34 14.02 -27.94
C ASN A 201 1.53 14.39 -29.19
N TYR A 202 2.18 14.32 -30.35
CA TYR A 202 1.53 14.34 -31.64
C TYR A 202 0.80 13.01 -31.86
N ASN A 203 -0.53 13.05 -31.94
CA ASN A 203 -1.21 12.22 -32.94
C ASN A 203 -1.34 13.10 -34.20
N GLU A 204 -1.05 12.50 -35.34
CA GLU A 204 -0.88 13.12 -36.68
C GLU A 204 -2.11 13.85 -37.26
N TYR A 205 -3.20 13.99 -36.49
CA TYR A 205 -4.52 14.44 -36.96
C TYR A 205 -4.98 15.80 -36.42
N ASP A 206 -4.12 16.54 -35.71
CA ASP A 206 -4.50 17.79 -35.04
C ASP A 206 -3.56 18.95 -35.37
N THR A 207 -3.37 19.19 -36.67
CA THR A 207 -2.50 20.24 -37.21
C THR A 207 -3.09 21.64 -37.09
N ASP A 208 -4.41 21.76 -36.96
CA ASP A 208 -5.12 23.05 -36.98
C ASP A 208 -5.06 23.76 -35.62
N ILE A 209 -4.97 22.99 -34.53
CA ILE A 209 -4.97 23.52 -33.16
C ILE A 209 -3.63 24.20 -32.78
N MET A 210 -2.51 23.85 -33.43
CA MET A 210 -1.21 24.48 -33.18
C MET A 210 -1.02 25.80 -33.97
N LEU A 211 -1.88 26.08 -34.97
CA LEU A 211 -1.87 27.32 -35.74
C LEU A 211 -2.60 28.47 -35.02
N GLU A 212 -3.41 28.16 -34.00
CA GLU A 212 -4.22 29.15 -33.27
C GLU A 212 -3.48 29.83 -32.11
N TYR A 213 -2.34 29.28 -31.66
CA TYR A 213 -1.59 29.84 -30.54
C TYR A 213 -0.22 30.34 -30.99
N GLU A 214 -0.10 31.66 -31.05
CA GLU A 214 1.18 32.31 -31.31
C GLU A 214 2.03 32.32 -30.03
N ASP A 215 3.36 32.22 -30.16
CA ASP A 215 4.34 32.34 -29.05
C ASP A 215 4.04 33.55 -28.13
N THR A 216 3.40 34.58 -28.68
CA THR A 216 2.97 35.83 -28.03
C THR A 216 1.87 35.60 -26.99
N ASP A 217 0.89 34.74 -27.25
CA ASP A 217 -0.21 34.47 -26.33
C ASP A 217 0.25 33.62 -25.15
N THR A 218 1.10 32.61 -25.40
CA THR A 218 1.73 31.82 -24.33
C THR A 218 2.51 32.69 -23.34
N TYR A 219 3.12 33.79 -23.84
CA TYR A 219 3.85 34.73 -23.01
C TYR A 219 2.93 35.69 -22.25
N LYS A 220 1.74 36.04 -22.78
CA LYS A 220 0.74 36.83 -22.04
C LYS A 220 0.23 36.03 -20.85
N ASP A 221 -0.17 34.79 -21.06
CA ASP A 221 -0.65 33.90 -19.99
C ASP A 221 0.45 33.65 -18.95
N PHE A 222 1.71 33.52 -19.40
CA PHE A 222 2.85 33.45 -18.50
C PHE A 222 3.01 34.73 -17.65
N LYS A 223 2.78 35.92 -18.21
CA LYS A 223 2.87 37.17 -17.42
C LYS A 223 1.79 37.21 -16.36
N ASP A 224 0.55 36.87 -16.71
CA ASP A 224 -0.57 36.89 -15.78
C ASP A 224 -0.33 35.89 -14.64
N PHE A 225 0.10 34.67 -15.00
CA PHE A 225 0.57 33.66 -14.04
C PHE A 225 1.69 34.21 -13.14
N PHE A 226 2.73 34.81 -13.71
CA PHE A 226 3.85 35.32 -12.95
C PHE A 226 3.44 36.42 -11.95
N LEU A 227 2.54 37.32 -12.37
CA LEU A 227 2.03 38.41 -11.53
C LEU A 227 1.11 37.94 -10.42
N ASP A 228 0.41 36.82 -10.59
CA ASP A 228 -0.43 36.23 -9.55
C ASP A 228 0.41 35.56 -8.46
N ILE A 229 1.47 34.84 -8.83
CA ILE A 229 2.16 33.96 -7.89
C ILE A 229 3.32 34.66 -7.18
N LEU A 230 3.98 35.61 -7.84
CA LEU A 230 5.06 36.38 -7.23
C LEU A 230 4.64 36.99 -5.87
N PRO A 231 3.51 37.71 -5.74
CA PRO A 231 3.10 38.26 -4.45
C PRO A 231 2.76 37.17 -3.42
N GLU A 232 2.19 36.03 -3.83
CA GLU A 232 1.90 34.91 -2.93
C GLU A 232 3.18 34.34 -2.30
N PHE A 233 4.24 34.16 -3.08
CA PHE A 233 5.53 33.70 -2.55
C PHE A 233 6.28 34.78 -1.75
N GLN A 234 6.06 36.06 -2.08
CA GLN A 234 6.71 37.18 -1.39
C GLN A 234 6.17 37.40 0.04
N LYS A 235 4.95 36.93 0.36
CA LYS A 235 4.37 36.98 1.72
C LYS A 235 5.22 36.27 2.78
N PHE A 236 5.95 35.22 2.39
CA PHE A 236 6.75 34.38 3.31
C PHE A 236 8.21 34.82 3.40
N GLY A 237 8.66 35.71 2.52
CA GLY A 237 10.03 36.24 2.56
C GLY A 237 10.50 36.83 1.24
N LYS A 238 11.76 37.26 1.24
CA LYS A 238 12.39 37.87 0.07
C LYS A 238 12.75 36.80 -0.97
N VAL A 239 12.04 36.82 -2.09
CA VAL A 239 12.33 36.01 -3.28
C VAL A 239 13.48 36.66 -4.05
N VAL A 240 14.56 35.90 -4.25
CA VAL A 240 15.73 36.33 -5.04
C VAL A 240 15.45 36.04 -6.52
N GLN A 241 15.06 34.81 -6.84
CA GLN A 241 14.80 34.40 -8.21
C GLN A 241 13.50 33.61 -8.32
N LEU A 242 12.71 33.94 -9.34
CA LEU A 242 11.54 33.18 -9.78
C LEU A 242 11.74 32.85 -11.26
N LYS A 243 11.86 31.57 -11.57
CA LYS A 243 12.14 31.06 -12.92
C LYS A 243 11.11 30.01 -13.30
N VAL A 244 10.40 30.25 -14.40
CA VAL A 244 9.35 29.33 -14.91
C VAL A 244 9.82 28.71 -16.21
N CYS A 245 9.70 27.40 -16.31
CA CYS A 245 10.19 26.64 -17.44
C CYS A 245 9.16 26.54 -18.58
N ASN A 246 9.61 26.92 -19.77
CA ASN A 246 8.99 26.74 -21.07
C ASN A 246 9.55 25.49 -21.79
N ASN A 247 9.71 24.38 -21.07
CA ASN A 247 10.12 23.11 -21.65
C ASN A 247 8.88 22.33 -22.11
N TYR A 248 9.02 21.56 -23.18
CA TYR A 248 7.96 20.66 -23.66
C TYR A 248 8.02 19.28 -23.00
N GLU A 249 9.21 18.89 -22.54
CA GLU A 249 9.43 17.58 -21.96
C GLU A 249 8.76 17.44 -20.59
N LYS A 250 8.07 16.32 -20.35
CA LYS A 250 7.21 16.09 -19.18
C LYS A 250 7.88 16.37 -17.83
N HIS A 251 9.18 16.10 -17.69
CA HIS A 251 9.91 16.26 -16.44
C HIS A 251 10.33 17.71 -16.12
N LEU A 252 10.27 18.63 -17.10
CA LEU A 252 10.65 20.05 -16.93
C LEU A 252 9.51 21.02 -17.26
N ARG A 253 8.47 20.53 -17.94
CA ARG A 253 7.37 21.35 -18.42
C ARG A 253 6.64 22.03 -17.27
N GLY A 254 6.48 23.35 -17.37
CA GLY A 254 5.72 24.13 -16.41
C GLY A 254 6.34 24.21 -15.01
N ASN A 255 7.55 23.67 -14.82
CA ASN A 255 8.23 23.69 -13.54
C ASN A 255 8.58 25.12 -13.17
N THR A 256 8.22 25.50 -11.94
CA THR A 256 8.49 26.83 -11.39
C THR A 256 9.47 26.68 -10.25
N TYR A 257 10.62 27.33 -10.38
CA TYR A 257 11.66 27.35 -9.38
C TYR A 257 11.64 28.70 -8.66
N ILE A 258 11.60 28.65 -7.33
CA ILE A 258 11.57 29.81 -6.43
C ILE A 258 12.77 29.74 -5.50
N GLU A 259 13.67 30.71 -5.60
CA GLU A 259 14.81 30.85 -4.70
C GLU A 259 14.54 31.97 -3.69
N TYR A 260 14.63 31.63 -2.41
CA TYR A 260 14.55 32.58 -1.30
C TYR A 260 15.94 33.01 -0.83
N ALA A 261 16.04 34.21 -0.26
CA ALA A 261 17.29 34.67 0.36
C ALA A 261 17.67 33.80 1.57
N ASP A 262 16.65 33.49 2.39
CA ASP A 262 16.77 32.73 3.62
C ASP A 262 16.10 31.36 3.51
N ILE A 263 16.72 30.38 4.17
CA ILE A 263 16.21 29.01 4.25
C ILE A 263 14.88 28.98 5.01
N ARG A 264 14.74 29.79 6.08
CA ARG A 264 13.51 29.88 6.89
C ARG A 264 12.30 30.24 6.06
N SER A 265 12.42 31.25 5.19
CA SER A 265 11.35 31.68 4.29
C SER A 265 10.94 30.57 3.33
N ALA A 266 11.89 29.79 2.81
CA ALA A 266 11.59 28.64 1.96
C ALA A 266 10.80 27.56 2.72
N VAL A 267 11.18 27.27 3.97
CA VAL A 267 10.45 26.30 4.82
C VAL A 267 9.04 26.79 5.17
N GLN A 268 8.89 28.08 5.48
CA GLN A 268 7.60 28.68 5.77
C GLN A 268 6.67 28.66 4.55
N ALA A 269 7.20 29.02 3.38
CA ALA A 269 6.48 28.95 2.10
C ALA A 269 6.09 27.50 1.78
N TYR A 270 6.99 26.54 1.98
CA TYR A 270 6.68 25.12 1.82
C TYR A 270 5.53 24.69 2.73
N ARG A 271 5.59 24.97 4.04
CA ARG A 271 4.54 24.60 5.01
C ARG A 271 3.17 25.19 4.63
N ALA A 272 3.14 26.41 4.13
CA ALA A 272 1.90 27.12 3.82
C ALA A 272 1.34 26.78 2.44
N LEU A 273 2.19 26.58 1.43
CA LEU A 273 1.78 26.46 0.02
C LEU A 273 1.79 25.02 -0.49
N HIS A 274 2.57 24.13 0.11
CA HIS A 274 2.52 22.71 -0.23
C HIS A 274 1.10 22.19 0.00
N SER A 275 0.58 21.41 -0.94
CA SER A 275 -0.79 20.86 -0.92
C SER A 275 -1.95 21.87 -1.11
N ARG A 276 -1.69 23.16 -1.35
CA ARG A 276 -2.72 24.13 -1.77
C ARG A 276 -3.12 23.92 -3.24
N TRP A 277 -4.28 24.46 -3.61
CA TRP A 277 -4.81 24.37 -4.98
C TRP A 277 -4.55 25.64 -5.76
N TYR A 278 -4.15 25.50 -7.02
CA TYR A 278 -3.98 26.58 -7.98
C TYR A 278 -4.40 26.10 -9.37
N GLY A 279 -5.29 26.82 -10.04
CA GLY A 279 -5.73 26.48 -11.41
C GLY A 279 -6.28 25.06 -11.56
N GLY A 280 -7.00 24.54 -10.55
CA GLY A 280 -7.57 23.18 -10.57
C GLY A 280 -6.56 22.06 -10.34
N LYS A 281 -5.29 22.37 -10.01
CA LYS A 281 -4.25 21.39 -9.68
C LYS A 281 -3.75 21.63 -8.26
N GLN A 282 -3.39 20.54 -7.58
CA GLN A 282 -2.75 20.63 -6.27
C GLN A 282 -1.25 20.90 -6.44
N LEU A 283 -0.73 21.88 -5.69
CA LEU A 283 0.67 22.26 -5.70
C LEU A 283 1.52 21.22 -4.98
N SER A 284 2.43 20.60 -5.73
CA SER A 284 3.48 19.74 -5.20
C SER A 284 4.79 20.52 -5.17
N LEU A 285 5.14 21.00 -3.98
CA LEU A 285 6.42 21.66 -3.72
C LEU A 285 7.45 20.63 -3.28
N GLN A 286 8.69 20.78 -3.74
CA GLN A 286 9.85 19.98 -3.32
C GLN A 286 11.05 20.89 -3.10
N PHE A 287 11.86 20.59 -2.08
CA PHE A 287 13.15 21.26 -1.90
C PHE A 287 14.15 20.75 -2.93
N CYS A 288 14.85 21.67 -3.58
CA CYS A 288 15.82 21.36 -4.62
C CYS A 288 17.14 22.07 -4.34
N HIS A 289 18.24 21.49 -4.78
CA HIS A 289 19.55 22.13 -4.72
C HIS A 289 20.08 22.31 -6.14
N LEU A 290 20.40 23.54 -6.51
CA LEU A 290 21.04 23.89 -7.78
C LEU A 290 22.41 24.49 -7.47
N LEU A 291 23.45 23.97 -8.13
CA LEU A 291 24.81 24.50 -7.97
C LEU A 291 24.90 25.94 -8.48
N SER A 292 24.35 26.20 -9.67
CA SER A 292 24.20 27.55 -10.22
C SER A 292 23.18 27.57 -11.35
N TRP A 293 22.41 28.65 -11.44
CA TRP A 293 21.46 28.88 -12.53
C TRP A 293 22.09 28.85 -13.92
N ASN A 294 23.35 29.31 -14.05
CA ASN A 294 24.08 29.32 -15.31
C ASN A 294 24.31 27.90 -15.88
N TYR A 295 24.42 26.88 -15.02
CA TYR A 295 24.58 25.49 -15.44
C TYR A 295 23.25 24.79 -15.69
N ALA A 296 22.16 25.28 -15.09
CA ALA A 296 20.83 24.72 -15.23
C ALA A 296 20.11 25.24 -16.49
N ILE A 297 20.29 26.54 -16.78
CA ILE A 297 19.64 27.22 -17.91
C ILE A 297 20.36 26.88 -19.21
N CYS A 298 19.59 26.55 -20.25
CA CYS A 298 20.14 26.36 -21.58
C CYS A 298 20.66 27.69 -22.14
N GLY A 299 21.97 27.87 -22.24
CA GLY A 299 22.58 29.11 -22.75
C GLY A 299 22.20 29.47 -24.19
N LEU A 300 21.78 28.50 -24.99
CA LEU A 300 21.35 28.67 -26.39
C LEU A 300 19.84 28.95 -26.53
N GLN A 301 19.08 28.94 -25.44
CA GLN A 301 17.64 29.24 -25.50
C GLN A 301 17.36 30.73 -25.74
N SER A 302 18.23 31.61 -25.24
CA SER A 302 18.10 33.06 -25.42
C SER A 302 18.10 33.50 -26.89
N SER A 303 18.74 32.72 -27.76
CA SER A 303 18.77 32.94 -29.21
C SER A 303 17.64 32.20 -29.96
N LYS A 304 16.70 31.55 -29.24
CA LYS A 304 15.64 30.66 -29.77
C LYS A 304 16.17 29.56 -30.71
N ARG A 305 17.46 29.20 -30.60
CA ARG A 305 18.12 28.21 -31.47
C ARG A 305 18.78 27.12 -30.64
N CYS A 306 18.04 26.52 -29.71
CA CYS A 306 18.50 25.32 -29.03
C CYS A 306 18.53 24.16 -30.04
N PRO A 307 19.68 23.52 -30.32
CA PRO A 307 19.76 22.42 -31.29
C PRO A 307 18.96 21.19 -30.84
N LYS A 308 18.65 21.09 -29.54
CA LYS A 308 17.83 20.02 -28.96
C LYS A 308 16.32 20.30 -29.05
N GLY A 309 15.92 21.50 -29.43
CA GLY A 309 14.53 21.90 -29.61
C GLY A 309 13.64 21.52 -28.41
N ARG A 310 12.61 20.71 -28.67
CA ARG A 310 11.61 20.27 -27.68
C ARG A 310 12.12 19.22 -26.69
N ALA A 311 13.15 18.44 -27.06
CA ALA A 311 13.72 17.35 -26.25
C ALA A 311 14.92 17.81 -25.40
N CYS A 312 14.99 19.10 -25.06
CA CYS A 312 16.07 19.63 -24.24
C CYS A 312 15.88 19.28 -22.75
N ASN A 313 16.93 18.73 -22.14
CA ASN A 313 16.97 18.38 -20.70
C ASN A 313 17.53 19.50 -19.81
N PHE A 314 17.78 20.68 -20.38
CA PHE A 314 18.18 21.88 -19.64
C PHE A 314 17.01 22.86 -19.57
N LEU A 315 17.02 23.76 -18.59
CA LEU A 315 15.92 24.67 -18.34
C LEU A 315 15.82 25.70 -19.48
N HIS A 316 14.70 25.67 -20.20
CA HIS A 316 14.28 26.77 -21.07
C HIS A 316 13.39 27.67 -20.22
N VAL A 317 13.84 28.87 -19.88
CA VAL A 317 13.13 29.73 -18.94
C VAL A 317 12.47 30.89 -19.68
N PHE A 318 11.24 31.24 -19.29
CA PHE A 318 10.59 32.45 -19.78
C PHE A 318 11.34 33.70 -19.33
N LYS A 319 11.32 34.75 -20.16
CA LYS A 319 11.88 36.04 -19.76
C LYS A 319 10.98 36.63 -18.67
N ASN A 320 11.53 36.87 -17.49
CA ASN A 320 10.75 37.41 -16.38
C ASN A 320 10.22 38.83 -16.74
N PRO A 321 8.91 39.13 -16.58
CA PRO A 321 8.38 40.47 -16.80
C PRO A 321 8.90 41.51 -15.81
N VAL A 322 9.25 41.10 -14.59
CA VAL A 322 9.72 41.97 -13.51
C VAL A 322 11.18 41.65 -13.20
N LYS A 323 12.05 42.66 -13.15
CA LYS A 323 13.42 42.47 -12.67
C LYS A 323 13.39 42.25 -11.16
N LEU A 324 13.53 40.99 -10.74
CA LEU A 324 13.75 40.66 -9.33
C LEU A 324 15.17 41.05 -8.91
N HIS A 325 15.40 41.24 -7.61
CA HIS A 325 16.69 41.65 -7.06
C HIS A 325 17.78 40.66 -7.49
N GLU A 326 18.84 41.18 -8.11
CA GLU A 326 19.98 40.42 -8.66
C GLU A 326 19.67 39.48 -9.84
N GLU A 327 18.99 39.99 -10.88
CA GLU A 327 19.39 39.57 -12.23
C GLU A 327 20.84 39.99 -12.43
N ASN A 328 21.74 39.02 -12.19
CA ASN A 328 23.17 39.11 -12.45
C ASN A 328 23.39 39.88 -13.75
N ARG A 329 24.11 41.02 -13.68
CA ARG A 329 24.43 41.96 -14.78
C ARG A 329 25.18 41.34 -15.97
N HIS A 330 25.27 40.01 -16.03
CA HIS A 330 26.05 39.22 -16.95
C HIS A 330 25.23 38.66 -18.12
N SER A 331 23.89 38.74 -18.08
CA SER A 331 23.03 38.34 -19.21
C SER A 331 22.92 39.41 -20.30
N GLU A 332 23.23 40.67 -19.97
CA GLU A 332 23.34 41.77 -20.93
C GLU A 332 24.82 41.98 -21.28
N ARG A 333 25.46 41.02 -21.95
CA ARG A 333 26.61 41.40 -22.78
C ARG A 333 26.05 42.33 -23.85
N PRO A 334 26.49 43.60 -23.95
CA PRO A 334 26.09 44.44 -25.06
C PRO A 334 26.49 43.70 -26.33
N ARG A 335 25.56 43.61 -27.30
CA ARG A 335 25.88 43.18 -28.66
C ARG A 335 26.79 44.24 -29.28
N SER A 336 28.06 44.28 -28.88
CA SER A 336 29.10 44.90 -29.67
C SER A 336 29.30 43.97 -30.85
N THR A 337 28.55 44.21 -31.93
CA THR A 337 28.89 43.68 -33.25
C THR A 337 30.35 44.04 -33.53
N PRO A 338 31.29 43.09 -33.61
CA PRO A 338 32.63 43.42 -34.09
C PRO A 338 32.46 43.82 -35.55
N SER A 339 32.85 45.04 -35.87
CA SER A 339 32.93 45.52 -37.24
C SER A 339 33.69 44.51 -38.09
N ARG A 340 33.10 44.15 -39.23
CA ARG A 340 33.74 43.34 -40.28
C ARG A 340 35.02 44.04 -40.73
N SER A 341 36.17 43.58 -40.27
CA SER A 341 37.47 43.88 -40.90
C SER A 341 38.50 42.79 -40.61
N TRP A 342 38.27 41.57 -41.11
CA TRP A 342 39.36 40.62 -41.33
C TRP A 342 39.96 40.91 -42.69
N ARG A 343 40.84 41.92 -42.73
CA ARG A 343 41.74 42.24 -43.83
C ARG A 343 43.17 41.99 -43.32
N TRP A 344 43.92 41.21 -44.11
CA TRP A 344 45.28 40.73 -43.86
C TRP A 344 46.30 41.82 -43.47
N SER A 345 47.23 41.47 -42.57
CA SER A 345 48.64 41.92 -42.52
C SER A 345 49.36 41.04 -41.49
N GLU A 346 50.26 40.17 -41.97
CA GLU A 346 51.72 40.33 -42.06
C GLU A 346 52.44 39.74 -40.84
N SER A 347 53.10 38.62 -41.09
CA SER A 347 54.00 37.91 -40.17
C SER A 347 55.14 38.83 -39.72
N PRO A 348 55.47 38.90 -38.42
CA PRO A 348 56.65 39.62 -37.96
C PRO A 348 57.95 38.85 -38.28
N GLU A 349 58.84 39.44 -39.07
CA GLU A 349 60.19 38.93 -39.26
C GLU A 349 61.13 39.32 -38.09
N ARG A 350 61.62 38.26 -37.42
CA ARG A 350 63.00 37.96 -36.90
C ARG A 350 63.83 39.01 -36.15
N PRO A 351 64.65 38.50 -35.21
CA PRO A 351 66.07 38.81 -35.25
C PRO A 351 67.00 37.59 -35.34
N VAL A 352 68.19 37.91 -35.83
CA VAL A 352 69.30 37.08 -36.31
C VAL A 352 70.10 36.44 -35.18
N THR A 353 70.50 35.18 -35.35
CA THR A 353 71.74 34.64 -34.74
C THR A 353 72.51 33.79 -35.74
N LYS A 354 73.80 34.09 -35.84
CA LYS A 354 74.83 33.48 -36.69
C LYS A 354 75.22 32.09 -36.22
N ASP A 355 75.57 31.19 -37.14
CA ASP A 355 76.92 30.66 -37.36
C ASP A 355 76.96 29.24 -37.97
N LYS A 356 78.02 29.03 -38.76
CA LYS A 356 78.63 27.78 -39.32
C LYS A 356 78.01 27.24 -40.62
N GLU A 357 78.60 27.59 -41.77
CA GLU A 357 79.71 26.89 -42.46
C GLU A 357 79.39 25.44 -42.86
N MET A 358 79.32 25.16 -44.16
CA MET A 358 80.40 24.50 -44.92
C MET A 358 79.87 23.78 -46.20
N GLU A 359 80.44 24.19 -47.34
CA GLU A 359 80.83 23.41 -48.53
C GLU A 359 79.86 22.57 -49.42
N LYS A 360 79.88 22.98 -50.71
CA LYS A 360 80.29 22.23 -51.93
C LYS A 360 79.31 21.34 -52.73
N HIS A 361 79.26 21.73 -54.02
CA HIS A 361 79.39 20.93 -55.24
C HIS A 361 78.22 20.06 -55.78
N SER A 362 77.62 20.60 -56.86
CA SER A 362 77.73 20.08 -58.24
C SER A 362 76.89 18.88 -58.74
N ARG A 363 76.49 19.00 -60.03
CA ARG A 363 76.20 17.95 -61.04
C ARG A 363 74.84 17.25 -60.86
N ARG A 364 73.94 17.08 -61.84
CA ARG A 364 73.89 16.88 -63.32
C ARG A 364 73.02 15.63 -63.51
N SER A 365 72.25 15.60 -64.60
CA SER A 365 71.73 14.41 -65.30
C SER A 365 70.60 13.61 -64.63
N SER A 366 69.38 13.62 -65.18
CA SER A 366 68.89 12.81 -66.33
C SER A 366 68.67 11.34 -65.99
N ASP A 367 67.44 10.85 -66.05
CA ASP A 367 66.95 9.82 -67.00
C ASP A 367 65.46 9.52 -66.64
N SER A 368 64.51 9.61 -67.58
CA SER A 368 63.86 8.48 -68.30
C SER A 368 63.19 7.42 -67.40
N LYS A 369 62.13 6.70 -67.76
CA LYS A 369 61.13 6.63 -68.82
C LYS A 369 60.13 5.56 -68.34
N HIS A 370 58.94 5.52 -68.96
CA HIS A 370 58.13 4.30 -69.17
C HIS A 370 57.27 3.76 -68.00
N ARG A 371 56.07 3.20 -68.19
CA ARG A 371 55.05 3.13 -69.26
C ARG A 371 53.93 2.20 -68.73
N ARG A 372 52.74 2.27 -69.38
CA ARG A 372 51.69 1.23 -69.54
C ARG A 372 50.62 1.15 -68.45
N HIS A 373 49.36 1.53 -68.77
CA HIS A 373 48.29 0.80 -69.52
C HIS A 373 47.49 -0.13 -68.58
N ARG A 374 46.25 0.22 -68.21
CA ARG A 374 44.96 -0.05 -68.91
C ARG A 374 44.46 -1.48 -68.63
N TYR A 375 43.26 -1.63 -68.04
CA TYR A 375 42.17 -2.48 -68.57
C TYR A 375 40.82 -2.23 -67.88
N HIS A 376 39.78 -2.24 -68.73
CA HIS A 376 38.35 -2.21 -68.46
C HIS A 376 37.85 -3.48 -67.72
N ARG A 377 36.71 -3.38 -67.02
CA ARG A 377 35.52 -4.20 -67.40
C ARG A 377 34.20 -3.66 -66.83
N SER A 378 33.23 -3.59 -67.74
CA SER A 378 31.79 -3.34 -67.59
C SER A 378 31.03 -4.63 -67.28
N SER A 379 29.80 -4.50 -66.74
CA SER A 379 28.59 -5.36 -66.92
C SER A 379 27.70 -5.22 -65.66
N SER A 380 26.61 -4.46 -65.64
CA SER A 380 25.26 -4.62 -66.25
C SER A 380 24.31 -5.59 -65.51
N TYR A 381 23.09 -5.08 -65.26
CA TYR A 381 21.78 -5.77 -65.22
C TYR A 381 21.33 -6.48 -63.91
N ARG A 382 20.25 -5.97 -63.28
CA ARG A 382 18.86 -6.48 -63.47
C ARG A 382 17.81 -5.77 -62.59
N LYS A 383 16.73 -5.32 -63.24
CA LYS A 383 15.38 -5.15 -62.69
C LYS A 383 14.84 -6.50 -62.17
N ARG A 384 14.00 -6.49 -61.13
CA ARG A 384 12.68 -7.15 -61.16
C ARG A 384 11.76 -6.66 -60.04
N ASN A 385 10.51 -6.44 -60.43
CA ASN A 385 9.34 -6.23 -59.58
C ASN A 385 9.12 -7.40 -58.60
N GLY A 386 8.54 -7.06 -57.46
CA GLY A 386 7.64 -7.86 -56.64
C GLY A 386 6.54 -6.93 -56.17
#